data_AF-A0A6J1WSC9-F1
#
_entry.id   AF-A0A6J1WSC9-F1
#
_cell.length_a   1.000
_cell.length_b   1.000
_cell.length_c   1.000
_cell.angle_alpha   90.00
_cell.angle_beta   90.00
_cell.angle_gamma   90.00
#
_symmetry.space_group_name_H-M   'P 1'
#
loop_
_entity.id
_entity.type
_entity.pdbx_description
1 polymer ?
#
loop_
_entity_poly.entity_id
_entity_poly.type
_entity_poly.pdbx_seq_one_letter_code
_entity_poly.pdbx_strand_id
1 'polypeptide(L)'
;MVALLVLRKTQAHKHRPYKVPTAVPCFVLLLAIFLSVFPIVHDPSIKYLIAVGLMVIGIFVYTIFVYYKKTPTYILSKFTFVTQVLFESVPPSGNRQD
;
A
#
# COMPACT_ATOMS: atom_id res chain seq x y z
N MET A 1 -8.35 -7.80 -7.05
CA MET A 1 -8.59 -8.47 -8.35
C MET A 1 -8.09 -7.68 -9.56
N VAL A 2 -8.21 -6.34 -9.58
CA VAL A 2 -7.69 -5.48 -10.66
C VAL A 2 -6.22 -5.77 -11.00
N ALA A 3 -5.33 -5.83 -10.01
CA ALA A 3 -3.90 -6.10 -10.23
C ALA A 3 -3.64 -7.43 -10.97
N LEU A 4 -4.41 -8.48 -10.67
CA LEU A 4 -4.29 -9.79 -11.34
C LEU A 4 -4.69 -9.67 -12.82
N LEU A 5 -5.79 -8.98 -13.11
CA LEU A 5 -6.25 -8.73 -14.48
C LEU A 5 -5.24 -7.86 -15.26
N VAL A 6 -4.69 -6.83 -14.63
CA VAL A 6 -3.64 -5.97 -15.21
C VAL A 6 -2.37 -6.77 -15.48
N LEU A 7 -1.85 -7.52 -14.51
CA LEU A 7 -0.67 -8.40 -14.68
C LEU A 7 -0.89 -9.49 -15.72
N ARG A 8 -2.15 -9.93 -15.93
CA ARG A 8 -2.49 -10.86 -17.00
C ARG A 8 -2.32 -10.22 -18.40
N LYS A 9 -2.49 -8.90 -18.52
CA LYS A 9 -2.24 -8.13 -19.75
C LYS A 9 -0.78 -7.69 -19.87
N THR A 10 -0.20 -7.11 -18.82
CA THR A 10 1.15 -6.50 -18.85
C THR A 10 2.28 -7.52 -18.80
N GLN A 11 2.06 -8.70 -18.18
CA GLN A 11 3.11 -9.71 -17.94
C GLN A 11 2.60 -11.12 -18.29
N ALA A 12 2.15 -11.31 -19.53
CA ALA A 12 1.54 -12.55 -20.00
C ALA A 12 2.49 -13.78 -19.98
N HIS A 13 3.77 -13.59 -20.27
CA HIS A 13 4.74 -14.67 -20.49
C HIS A 13 5.40 -15.24 -19.23
N LYS A 14 5.16 -14.66 -18.05
CA LYS A 14 5.71 -15.22 -16.80
C LYS A 14 5.11 -16.59 -16.52
N HIS A 15 5.95 -17.54 -16.09
CA HIS A 15 5.51 -18.87 -15.69
C HIS A 15 4.47 -18.79 -14.56
N ARG A 16 3.36 -19.51 -14.70
CA ARG A 16 2.24 -19.52 -13.75
C ARG A 16 1.94 -20.97 -13.37
N PRO A 17 2.41 -21.44 -12.19
CA PRO A 17 2.12 -22.78 -11.69
C PRO A 17 0.63 -23.02 -11.46
N TYR A 18 -0.12 -21.96 -11.14
CA TYR A 18 -1.57 -22.02 -10.93
C TYR A 18 -2.28 -20.97 -11.79
N LYS A 19 -3.30 -21.39 -12.56
CA LYS A 19 -4.04 -20.54 -13.48
C LYS A 19 -5.54 -20.60 -13.17
N VAL A 20 -6.04 -19.55 -12.54
CA VAL A 20 -7.48 -19.38 -12.33
C VAL A 20 -8.19 -18.97 -13.64
N PRO A 21 -9.43 -19.46 -13.86
CA PRO A 21 -10.32 -18.93 -14.90
C PRO A 21 -10.59 -17.43 -14.70
N THR A 22 -10.56 -16.65 -15.78
CA THR A 22 -10.70 -15.17 -15.72
C THR A 22 -12.07 -14.71 -15.21
N ALA A 23 -13.11 -15.55 -15.32
CA ALA A 23 -14.44 -15.27 -14.81
C ALA A 23 -14.45 -15.06 -13.28
N VAL A 24 -13.66 -15.84 -12.54
CA VAL A 24 -13.63 -15.78 -11.06
C VAL A 24 -13.11 -14.42 -10.57
N PRO A 25 -11.92 -13.93 -11.00
CA PRO A 25 -11.46 -12.59 -10.62
C PRO A 25 -12.41 -11.46 -11.05
N CYS A 26 -13.12 -11.62 -12.17
CA CYS A 26 -14.07 -10.62 -12.65
C CYS A 26 -15.31 -10.55 -11.73
N PHE A 27 -15.88 -11.71 -11.39
CA PHE A 27 -16.99 -11.80 -10.45
C PHE A 27 -16.64 -11.25 -9.07
N VAL A 28 -15.49 -11.65 -8.53
CA VAL A 28 -15.02 -11.15 -7.23
C VAL A 28 -14.74 -9.64 -7.26
N LEU A 29 -14.28 -9.10 -8.39
CA LEU A 29 -14.10 -7.66 -8.55
C LEU A 29 -15.44 -6.92 -8.48
N LEU A 30 -16.47 -7.41 -9.16
CA LEU A 30 -17.82 -6.82 -9.11
C LEU A 30 -18.39 -6.85 -7.69
N LEU A 31 -18.27 -7.99 -7.00
CA LEU A 31 -18.70 -8.11 -5.60
C LEU A 31 -17.95 -7.16 -4.68
N ALA A 32 -16.63 -7.03 -4.84
CA ALA A 32 -15.83 -6.14 -4.01
C ALA A 32 -16.23 -4.67 -4.19
N ILE A 33 -16.51 -4.24 -5.44
CA ILE A 33 -17.01 -2.89 -5.71
C ILE A 33 -18.39 -2.70 -5.08
N PHE A 34 -19.31 -3.66 -5.27
CA PHE A 34 -20.65 -3.60 -4.70
C PHE A 34 -20.61 -3.49 -3.17
N LEU A 35 -19.90 -4.39 -2.49
CA LEU A 35 -19.79 -4.39 -1.02
C LEU A 35 -19.03 -3.19 -0.47
N SER A 36 -18.13 -2.59 -1.25
CA SER A 36 -17.44 -1.36 -0.83
C SER A 36 -18.33 -0.13 -0.96
N VAL A 37 -19.16 -0.05 -2.00
CA VAL A 37 -20.01 1.13 -2.28
C VAL A 37 -21.30 1.06 -1.49
N PHE A 38 -21.88 -0.12 -1.33
CA PHE A 38 -23.16 -0.35 -0.63
C PHE A 38 -23.23 0.30 0.78
N PRO A 39 -22.28 0.07 1.71
CA PRO A 39 -22.35 0.67 3.05
C PRO A 39 -22.13 2.19 3.04
N ILE A 40 -21.44 2.73 2.02
CA ILE A 40 -21.19 4.17 1.90
C ILE A 40 -22.49 4.90 1.50
N VAL A 41 -23.31 4.26 0.67
CA VAL A 41 -24.58 4.84 0.19
C VAL A 41 -25.71 4.64 1.21
N HIS A 42 -25.79 3.47 1.84
CA HIS A 42 -26.90 3.13 2.73
C HIS A 42 -26.80 3.82 4.10
N ASP A 43 -25.59 3.90 4.68
CA ASP A 43 -25.36 4.53 5.99
C ASP A 43 -24.13 5.44 5.91
N PRO A 44 -24.30 6.67 5.37
CA PRO A 44 -23.20 7.61 5.23
C PRO A 44 -22.71 8.08 6.61
N SER A 45 -21.70 7.39 7.15
CA SER A 45 -21.03 7.74 8.40
C SER A 45 -19.79 8.61 8.14
N ILE A 46 -19.54 9.59 9.02
CA ILE A 46 -18.36 10.47 9.00
C ILE A 46 -17.04 9.65 9.01
N LYS A 47 -17.07 8.44 9.58
CA LYS A 47 -15.94 7.51 9.62
C LYS A 47 -15.37 7.21 8.22
N TYR A 48 -16.22 7.08 7.20
CA TYR A 48 -15.77 6.81 5.83
C TYR A 48 -15.04 8.02 5.23
N LEU A 49 -15.49 9.24 5.54
CA LEU A 49 -14.85 10.46 5.07
C LEU A 49 -13.47 10.65 5.72
N ILE A 50 -13.34 10.36 7.01
CA ILE A 50 -12.05 10.37 7.71
C ILE A 50 -11.10 9.33 7.10
N ALA A 51 -11.58 8.12 6.78
CA ALA A 51 -10.77 7.08 6.15
C ALA A 51 -10.24 7.50 4.76
N VAL A 52 -11.10 8.10 3.92
CA VAL A 52 -10.69 8.65 2.62
C VAL A 52 -9.71 9.81 2.80
N GLY A 53 -9.96 10.71 3.76
CA GLY A 53 -9.06 11.81 4.10
C GLY A 53 -7.67 11.32 4.48
N LEU A 54 -7.57 10.31 5.34
CA LEU A 54 -6.29 9.68 5.71
C LEU A 54 -5.56 9.05 4.52
N MET A 55 -6.28 8.41 3.59
CA MET A 55 -5.68 7.89 2.36
C MET A 55 -5.07 9.01 1.50
N VAL A 56 -5.78 10.13 1.35
CA VAL A 56 -5.27 11.29 0.59
C VAL A 56 -4.07 11.93 1.28
N ILE A 57 -4.09 12.03 2.61
CA ILE A 57 -2.93 12.49 3.40
C ILE A 57 -1.73 11.57 3.17
N GLY A 58 -1.93 10.25 3.12
CA GLY A 58 -0.87 9.29 2.80
C GLY A 58 -0.23 9.55 1.43
N ILE A 59 -1.04 9.89 0.41
CA ILE A 59 -0.55 10.26 -0.93
C ILE A 59 0.27 11.56 -0.87
N PHE A 60 -0.21 12.54 -0.10
CA PHE A 60 0.50 13.81 0.08
C PHE A 60 1.86 13.62 0.75
N VAL A 61 1.89 12.84 1.85
CA VAL A 61 3.11 12.46 2.56
C VAL A 61 4.08 11.72 1.64
N TYR A 62 3.61 10.71 0.89
CA TYR A 62 4.43 10.01 -0.10
C TYR A 62 5.04 10.97 -1.12
N THR A 63 4.25 11.91 -1.63
CA THR A 63 4.69 12.86 -2.64
C THR A 63 5.81 13.77 -2.10
N ILE A 64 5.68 14.31 -0.88
CA ILE A 64 6.70 15.19 -0.27
C ILE A 64 7.98 14.42 0.04
N PHE A 65 7.88 13.29 0.73
CA PHE A 65 9.05 12.60 1.26
C PHE A 65 9.73 11.68 0.25
N VAL A 66 8.97 11.01 -0.62
CA VAL A 66 9.51 10.03 -1.58
C VAL A 66 9.75 10.67 -2.95
N TYR A 67 8.74 11.30 -3.53
CA TYR A 67 8.85 11.86 -4.88
C TYR A 67 9.77 13.10 -4.91
N TYR A 68 9.56 14.07 -4.02
CA TYR A 68 10.39 15.28 -3.93
C TYR A 68 11.68 15.09 -3.11
N LYS A 69 11.88 13.92 -2.48
CA LYS A 69 13.04 13.61 -1.62
C LYS A 69 13.32 14.67 -0.56
N LYS A 70 12.30 15.38 -0.07
CA LYS A 70 12.44 16.41 0.97
C LYS A 70 12.41 15.76 2.36
N THR A 71 13.34 14.85 2.62
CA THR A 71 13.48 14.21 3.92
C THR A 71 14.36 15.06 4.85
N PRO A 72 13.88 15.41 6.06
CA PRO A 72 14.69 16.09 7.06
C PRO A 72 15.65 15.08 7.70
N THR A 73 16.69 14.70 6.96
CA THR A 73 17.65 13.64 7.34
C THR A 73 18.26 13.86 8.72
N TYR A 74 18.51 15.12 9.12
CA TYR A 74 19.10 15.44 10.43
C TYR A 74 18.19 15.14 11.61
N ILE A 75 16.89 15.42 11.48
CA ILE A 75 15.91 15.19 12.56
C ILE A 75 15.62 13.69 12.65
N LEU A 76 15.43 13.06 11.49
CA LEU A 76 15.16 11.63 11.40
C LEU A 76 16.33 10.82 11.94
N SER A 77 17.59 11.14 11.60
CA SER A 77 18.76 10.39 12.08
C SER A 77 18.91 10.45 13.60
N LYS A 78 18.68 11.62 14.22
CA LYS A 78 18.67 11.74 15.68
C LYS A 78 17.55 10.94 16.31
N PHE A 79 16.34 11.03 15.77
CA PHE A 79 15.20 10.28 16.28
C PHE A 79 15.45 8.77 16.20
N THR A 80 15.89 8.29 15.03
CA THR A 80 16.23 6.87 14.82
C THR A 80 17.34 6.43 15.77
N PHE A 81 18.38 7.23 15.97
CA PHE A 81 19.47 6.91 16.92
C PHE A 81 18.97 6.82 18.37
N VAL A 82 18.14 7.76 18.81
CA VAL A 82 17.55 7.73 20.17
C VAL A 82 16.69 6.49 20.36
N THR A 83 15.82 6.16 19.38
CA THR A 83 15.03 4.93 19.41
C THR A 83 15.92 3.69 19.40
N GLN A 84 17.00 3.72 18.62
CA GLN A 84 17.94 2.60 18.52
C GLN A 84 18.59 2.29 19.87
N VAL A 85 19.09 3.31 20.56
CA VAL A 85 19.71 3.19 21.89
C VAL A 85 18.67 2.83 22.96
N LEU A 86 17.47 3.42 22.92
CA LEU A 86 16.42 3.18 23.92
C LEU A 86 15.93 1.73 23.94
N PHE A 87 15.84 1.10 22.76
CA PHE A 87 15.36 -0.28 22.61
C PHE A 87 16.48 -1.30 22.36
N GLU A 88 17.74 -0.87 22.40
CA GLU A 88 18.92 -1.67 22.04
C GLU A 88 18.74 -2.43 20.72
N SER A 89 18.02 -1.80 19.79
CA SER A 89 17.72 -2.41 18.49
C SER A 89 18.90 -2.24 17.56
N VAL A 90 19.17 -3.23 16.71
CA VAL A 90 20.20 -3.15 15.68
C VAL A 90 19.55 -3.35 14.31
N PRO A 91 20.06 -2.69 13.25
CA PRO A 91 19.59 -3.00 11.91
C PRO A 91 19.83 -4.49 11.62
N PRO A 92 18.90 -5.16 10.92
CA PRO A 92 19.07 -6.56 10.59
C PRO A 92 20.33 -6.75 9.73
N SER A 93 21.10 -7.78 10.02
CA SER A 93 22.27 -8.24 9.24
C SER A 93 21.81 -8.86 7.91
N GLY A 94 21.11 -8.09 7.08
CA GLY A 94 20.72 -8.50 5.74
C GLY A 94 21.87 -8.20 4.79
N ASN A 95 22.55 -9.26 4.32
CA ASN A 95 23.55 -9.31 3.26
C ASN A 95 23.66 -8.01 2.43
N ARG A 96 24.42 -7.06 2.97
CA ARG A 96 24.91 -5.91 2.25
C ARG A 96 26.17 -6.37 1.52
N GLN A 97 25.95 -6.96 0.36
CA GLN A 97 26.98 -6.99 -0.68
C GLN A 97 27.06 -5.56 -1.20
N ASP A 98 27.97 -4.78 -0.60
CA ASP A 98 28.59 -3.68 -1.31
C ASP A 98 29.30 -4.23 -2.56
#